data_AF-A0AA40C4L3-F1
#
_entry.id   AF-A0AA40C4L3-F1
#
_cell.length_a   1.000
_cell.length_b   1.000
_cell.length_c   1.000
_cell.angle_alpha   90.00
_cell.angle_beta   90.00
_cell.angle_gamma   90.00
#
_symmetry.space_group_name_H-M   'P 1'
#
loop_
_entity.id
_entity.type
_entity.pdbx_description
1 polymer ?
#
loop_
_entity_poly.entity_id
_entity_poly.type
_entity_poly.pdbx_seq_one_letter_code
_entity_poly.pdbx_strand_id
1 'polypeptide(L)'
;METLGGLLSGQSVAVTVAVYFCSLAFYRLFLHPLAGFPGPKLAAVTRYYEAYYDIVQNGQYTFKIAEMHYEKLFRHDGRWNKYWWAIDAHNAHDGIIFIADHDQHKQRRQPLNAYFSKTAVARRQGLVCDKVDKLCQRLAAAVAGTGRVIDIGAALSALSSDVSTDYALGKSADNLLRDDFGSGITHFMQGNGEVWRLTKHIRWYGPAMLSIPKDFLINNSRHRHRRRLRDHGERDASDCIPRLL
;
A
#
# COMPACT_ATOMS: atom_id res chain seq x y z
N MET A 1 -13.24 -19.82 -49.30
CA MET A 1 -12.56 -20.19 -48.02
C MET A 1 -11.11 -19.71 -47.97
N GLU A 2 -10.42 -19.51 -49.10
CA GLU A 2 -9.01 -19.05 -49.13
C GLU A 2 -8.80 -17.59 -48.68
N THR A 3 -9.78 -16.71 -48.88
CA THR A 3 -9.70 -15.29 -48.49
C THR A 3 -9.77 -15.06 -46.98
N LEU A 4 -10.45 -15.94 -46.24
CA LEU A 4 -10.51 -15.92 -44.77
C LEU A 4 -9.18 -16.36 -44.14
N GLY A 5 -8.42 -17.24 -44.80
CA GLY A 5 -7.09 -17.66 -44.35
C GLY A 5 -6.04 -16.55 -44.48
N GLY A 6 -6.12 -15.71 -45.51
CA GLY A 6 -5.23 -14.56 -45.71
C GLY A 6 -5.45 -13.42 -44.69
N LEU A 7 -6.68 -13.23 -44.23
CA LEU A 7 -7.06 -12.22 -43.23
C LEU A 7 -6.65 -12.59 -41.79
N LEU A 8 -6.31 -13.86 -41.56
CA LEU A 8 -5.76 -14.38 -40.29
C LEU A 8 -4.26 -14.65 -40.39
N SER A 9 -3.62 -14.27 -41.51
CA SER A 9 -2.16 -14.37 -41.65
C SER A 9 -1.48 -13.47 -40.62
N GLY A 10 -0.36 -13.92 -40.05
CA GLY A 10 0.37 -13.14 -39.03
C GLY A 10 0.75 -11.72 -39.49
N GLN A 11 0.94 -11.52 -40.80
CA GLN A 11 1.18 -10.21 -41.40
C GLN A 11 -0.05 -9.29 -41.33
N SER A 12 -1.23 -9.79 -41.68
CA SER A 12 -2.48 -9.02 -41.58
C SER A 12 -2.81 -8.62 -40.14
N VAL A 13 -2.54 -9.52 -39.18
CA VAL A 13 -2.65 -9.22 -37.74
C VAL A 13 -1.66 -8.15 -37.33
N ALA A 14 -0.38 -8.27 -37.71
CA ALA A 14 0.65 -7.29 -37.37
C ALA A 14 0.33 -5.89 -37.93
N VAL A 15 -0.12 -5.80 -39.18
CA VAL A 15 -0.55 -4.55 -39.82
C VAL A 15 -1.75 -3.95 -39.08
N THR A 16 -2.77 -4.76 -38.79
CA THR A 16 -3.97 -4.30 -38.06
C THR A 16 -3.60 -3.75 -36.67
N VAL A 17 -2.74 -4.45 -35.95
CA VAL A 17 -2.23 -4.02 -34.63
C VAL A 17 -1.45 -2.71 -34.74
N ALA A 18 -0.58 -2.57 -35.74
CA ALA A 18 0.19 -1.35 -35.96
C ALA A 18 -0.72 -0.16 -36.29
N VAL A 19 -1.70 -0.34 -37.20
CA VAL A 19 -2.69 0.70 -37.55
C VAL A 19 -3.51 1.10 -36.32
N TYR A 20 -3.96 0.14 -35.51
CA TYR A 20 -4.68 0.41 -34.28
C TYR A 20 -3.85 1.25 -33.29
N PHE A 21 -2.59 0.88 -33.03
CA PHE A 21 -1.76 1.63 -32.08
C PHE A 21 -1.36 3.01 -32.60
N CYS A 22 -1.07 3.16 -33.90
CA CYS A 22 -0.77 4.45 -34.51
C CYS A 22 -1.98 5.39 -34.47
N SER A 23 -3.17 4.89 -34.83
CA SER A 23 -4.41 5.68 -34.77
C SER A 23 -4.77 6.05 -33.34
N LEU A 24 -4.60 5.15 -32.38
CA LEU A 24 -4.80 5.42 -30.96
C LEU A 24 -3.82 6.47 -30.42
N ALA A 25 -2.55 6.40 -30.80
CA ALA A 25 -1.54 7.38 -30.41
C ALA A 25 -1.87 8.77 -30.98
N PHE A 26 -2.27 8.83 -32.26
CA PHE A 26 -2.72 10.07 -32.88
C PHE A 26 -3.93 10.67 -32.15
N TYR A 27 -4.96 9.86 -31.90
CA TYR A 27 -6.15 10.29 -31.15
C TYR A 27 -5.77 10.83 -29.76
N ARG A 28 -4.92 10.12 -29.00
CA ARG A 28 -4.49 10.53 -27.66
C ARG A 28 -3.68 11.83 -27.63
N LEU A 29 -2.86 12.06 -28.66
CA LEU A 29 -1.99 13.24 -28.72
C LEU A 29 -2.71 14.50 -29.21
N PHE A 30 -3.70 14.38 -30.10
CA PHE A 30 -4.27 15.54 -30.79
C PHE A 30 -5.78 15.73 -30.57
N LEU A 31 -6.55 14.64 -30.48
CA LEU A 31 -8.02 14.71 -30.47
C LEU A 31 -8.62 14.44 -29.08
N HIS A 32 -7.85 13.86 -28.16
CA HIS A 32 -8.33 13.51 -26.83
C HIS A 32 -8.58 14.77 -25.98
N PRO A 33 -9.64 14.82 -25.15
CA PRO A 33 -9.93 15.99 -24.29
C PRO A 33 -8.77 16.38 -23.35
N LEU A 34 -7.89 15.43 -23.02
CA LEU A 34 -6.71 15.66 -22.18
C LEU A 34 -5.46 16.12 -22.97
N ALA A 35 -5.52 16.24 -24.30
CA ALA A 35 -4.37 16.66 -25.12
C ALA A 35 -3.89 18.09 -24.81
N GLY A 36 -4.77 18.95 -24.29
CA GLY A 36 -4.42 20.31 -23.85
C GLY A 36 -3.69 20.39 -22.51
N PHE A 37 -3.44 19.26 -21.84
CA PHE A 37 -2.72 19.25 -20.56
C PHE A 37 -1.21 19.07 -20.81
N PRO A 38 -0.36 19.97 -20.27
CA PRO A 38 1.07 19.96 -20.57
C PRO A 38 1.77 18.75 -19.95
N GLY A 39 2.47 17.94 -20.74
CA GLY A 39 3.24 16.83 -20.21
C GLY A 39 4.04 16.08 -21.28
N PRO A 40 4.89 15.12 -20.87
CA PRO A 40 5.65 14.30 -21.80
C PRO A 40 4.72 13.48 -22.71
N LYS A 41 5.02 13.46 -24.01
CA LYS A 41 4.21 12.73 -25.02
C LYS A 41 4.04 11.25 -24.68
N LEU A 42 5.07 10.62 -24.09
CA LEU A 42 5.01 9.22 -23.68
C LEU A 42 3.93 8.97 -22.60
N ALA A 43 3.70 9.95 -21.71
CA ALA A 43 2.66 9.89 -20.69
C ALA A 43 1.24 10.06 -21.28
N ALA A 44 1.11 10.83 -22.37
CA ALA A 44 -0.15 10.95 -23.09
C ALA A 44 -0.51 9.68 -23.88
N VAL A 45 0.49 8.99 -24.45
CA VAL A 45 0.28 7.82 -25.30
C VAL A 45 0.19 6.52 -24.50
N THR A 46 0.99 6.37 -23.43
CA THR A 46 1.17 5.09 -22.73
C THR A 46 1.24 5.25 -21.20
N ARG A 47 0.95 4.17 -20.48
CA ARG A 47 1.17 4.06 -19.03
C ARG A 47 2.63 3.75 -18.65
N TYR A 48 3.50 3.48 -19.63
CA TYR A 48 4.89 3.10 -19.36
C TYR A 48 5.70 4.25 -18.75
N TYR A 49 5.34 5.49 -19.06
CA TYR A 49 5.94 6.65 -18.41
C TYR A 49 5.70 6.61 -16.89
N GLU A 50 4.45 6.40 -16.45
CA GLU A 50 4.13 6.22 -15.03
C GLU A 50 4.85 5.00 -14.44
N ALA A 51 4.81 3.84 -15.13
CA ALA A 51 5.44 2.61 -14.66
C ALA A 51 6.95 2.74 -14.44
N TYR A 52 7.65 3.48 -15.29
CA TYR A 52 9.06 3.78 -15.10
C TYR A 52 9.31 4.52 -13.77
N TYR A 53 8.55 5.57 -13.48
CA TYR A 53 8.75 6.32 -12.24
C TYR A 53 8.30 5.56 -10.98
N ASP A 54 7.31 4.68 -11.10
CA ASP A 54 6.87 3.89 -9.97
C ASP A 54 7.81 2.72 -9.64
N ILE A 55 8.19 1.95 -10.65
CA ILE A 55 8.94 0.69 -10.47
C ILE A 55 10.44 0.98 -10.44
N VAL A 56 10.95 1.77 -11.39
CA VAL A 56 12.39 2.00 -11.54
C VAL A 56 12.85 3.16 -10.66
N GLN A 57 12.07 4.23 -10.57
CA GLN A 57 12.41 5.40 -9.74
C GLN A 57 11.77 5.37 -8.35
N ASN A 58 11.32 4.21 -7.86
CA ASN A 58 10.84 4.05 -6.49
C ASN A 58 9.65 4.96 -6.08
N GLY A 59 8.67 5.14 -6.97
CA GLY A 59 7.41 5.85 -6.63
C GLY A 59 7.40 7.35 -6.87
N GLN A 60 8.29 7.86 -7.69
CA GLN A 60 8.45 9.31 -7.90
C GLN A 60 7.37 9.93 -8.81
N TYR A 61 6.48 9.12 -9.38
CA TYR A 61 5.48 9.61 -10.33
C TYR A 61 4.51 10.61 -9.70
N THR A 62 4.11 10.38 -8.44
CA THR A 62 3.22 11.28 -7.69
C THR A 62 3.80 12.69 -7.56
N PHE A 63 5.10 12.80 -7.31
CA PHE A 63 5.77 14.10 -7.25
C PHE A 63 5.89 14.74 -8.64
N LYS A 64 6.19 13.93 -9.66
CA LYS A 64 6.32 14.44 -11.03
C LYS A 64 5.00 14.96 -11.59
N ILE A 65 3.90 14.27 -11.34
CA ILE A 65 2.58 14.71 -11.79
C ILE A 65 2.10 15.92 -10.98
N ALA A 66 2.42 15.99 -9.68
CA ALA A 66 2.16 17.17 -8.86
C ALA A 66 2.92 18.41 -9.37
N GLU A 67 4.20 18.28 -9.72
CA GLU A 67 4.99 19.37 -10.31
C GLU A 67 4.34 19.93 -11.60
N MET A 68 3.80 19.06 -12.46
CA MET A 68 3.20 19.48 -13.73
C MET A 68 1.78 20.05 -13.58
N HIS A 69 1.03 19.60 -12.57
CA HIS A 69 -0.42 19.79 -12.52
C HIS A 69 -0.95 20.13 -11.12
N TYR A 70 -0.13 20.72 -10.25
CA TYR A 70 -0.45 20.99 -8.84
C TYR A 70 -1.85 21.59 -8.63
N GLU A 71 -2.10 22.73 -9.25
CA GLU A 71 -3.37 23.47 -9.11
C GLU A 71 -4.58 22.69 -9.62
N LYS A 72 -4.39 21.74 -10.54
CA LYS A 72 -5.47 20.89 -11.06
C LYS A 72 -5.71 19.68 -10.18
N LEU A 73 -4.65 19.11 -9.59
CA LEU A 73 -4.71 17.90 -8.77
C LEU A 73 -5.19 18.20 -7.34
N PHE A 74 -4.76 19.30 -6.75
CA PHE A 74 -5.05 19.66 -5.35
C PHE A 74 -6.27 20.57 -5.20
N ARG A 75 -7.22 20.47 -6.14
CA ARG A 75 -8.52 21.15 -6.04
C ARG A 75 -9.40 20.46 -5.00
N HIS A 76 -10.07 21.28 -4.20
CA HIS A 76 -11.06 20.79 -3.23
C HIS A 76 -12.48 20.71 -3.80
N ASP A 77 -12.71 21.29 -4.98
CA ASP A 77 -14.02 21.45 -5.59
C ASP A 77 -14.21 20.51 -6.79
N GLY A 78 -15.07 19.51 -6.66
CA GLY A 78 -15.44 18.66 -7.79
C GLY A 78 -15.78 17.23 -7.42
N ARG A 79 -16.13 16.47 -8.46
CA ARG A 79 -16.47 15.05 -8.37
C ARG A 79 -15.54 14.28 -9.29
N TRP A 80 -14.69 13.44 -8.70
CA TRP A 80 -13.76 12.60 -9.45
C TRP A 80 -13.79 11.18 -8.93
N ASN A 81 -13.82 10.26 -9.88
CA ASN A 81 -13.58 8.86 -9.61
C ASN A 81 -12.08 8.62 -9.62
N LYS A 82 -11.60 7.80 -8.68
CA LYS A 82 -10.23 7.31 -8.73
C LYS A 82 -10.13 6.30 -9.88
N TYR A 83 -8.93 6.13 -10.42
CA TYR A 83 -8.71 5.09 -11.41
C TYR A 83 -8.86 3.71 -10.76
N TRP A 84 -9.88 2.95 -11.17
CA TRP A 84 -10.14 1.61 -10.63
C TRP A 84 -8.87 0.76 -10.69
N TRP A 85 -8.12 0.86 -11.78
CA TRP A 85 -6.93 0.05 -11.98
C TRP A 85 -5.79 0.43 -11.02
N ALA A 86 -5.69 1.68 -10.58
CA ALA A 86 -4.65 2.10 -9.64
C ALA A 86 -5.00 1.67 -8.21
N ILE A 87 -6.29 1.69 -7.90
CA ILE A 87 -6.80 1.45 -6.56
C ILE A 87 -6.97 -0.05 -6.28
N ASP A 88 -7.33 -0.84 -7.29
CA ASP A 88 -7.47 -2.29 -7.20
C ASP A 88 -6.12 -3.05 -7.01
N ALA A 89 -5.00 -2.33 -7.07
CA ALA A 89 -3.67 -2.93 -6.91
C ALA A 89 -3.45 -3.67 -5.57
N HIS A 90 -4.20 -3.32 -4.52
CA HIS A 90 -4.15 -4.04 -3.24
C HIS A 90 -5.05 -5.29 -3.18
N ASN A 91 -5.80 -5.59 -4.25
CA ASN A 91 -6.79 -6.66 -4.33
C ASN A 91 -7.83 -6.65 -3.17
N ALA A 92 -7.99 -5.49 -2.53
CA ALA A 92 -8.87 -5.27 -1.38
C ALA A 92 -10.14 -4.56 -1.85
N HIS A 93 -10.84 -5.24 -2.75
CA HIS A 93 -12.13 -4.83 -3.28
C HIS A 93 -13.08 -4.45 -2.13
N ASP A 94 -13.92 -3.44 -2.34
CA ASP A 94 -14.89 -2.91 -1.35
C ASP A 94 -14.35 -2.23 -0.10
N GLY A 95 -13.03 -2.27 0.15
CA GLY A 95 -12.41 -1.50 1.22
C GLY A 95 -12.63 -0.01 0.99
N ILE A 96 -13.00 0.75 2.03
CA ILE A 96 -13.40 2.16 1.87
C ILE A 96 -12.34 3.00 1.16
N ILE A 97 -11.06 2.79 1.48
CA ILE A 97 -9.94 3.49 0.83
C ILE A 97 -9.77 3.10 -0.64
N PHE A 98 -10.25 1.90 -1.00
CA PHE A 98 -10.13 1.28 -2.31
C PHE A 98 -11.37 1.41 -3.21
N ILE A 99 -12.37 2.19 -2.81
CA ILE A 99 -13.51 2.48 -3.68
C ILE A 99 -13.13 3.56 -4.68
N ALA A 100 -13.34 3.24 -5.96
CA ALA A 100 -13.04 4.11 -7.10
C ALA A 100 -14.13 5.15 -7.35
N ASP A 101 -15.40 4.77 -7.22
CA ASP A 101 -16.53 5.67 -7.43
C ASP A 101 -16.70 6.68 -6.29
N HIS A 102 -16.89 7.94 -6.64
CA HIS A 102 -17.00 9.04 -5.68
C HIS A 102 -18.22 8.91 -4.77
N ASP A 103 -19.40 8.62 -5.32
CA ASP A 103 -20.64 8.58 -4.55
C ASP A 103 -20.67 7.37 -3.63
N GLN A 104 -20.22 6.22 -4.15
CA GLN A 104 -20.07 5.01 -3.34
C GLN A 104 -19.09 5.24 -2.19
N HIS A 105 -17.94 5.86 -2.45
CA HIS A 105 -16.98 6.21 -1.40
C HIS A 105 -17.61 7.16 -0.35
N LYS A 106 -18.33 8.20 -0.81
CA LYS A 106 -19.03 9.15 0.06
C LYS A 106 -20.06 8.46 0.95
N GLN A 107 -20.89 7.58 0.38
CA GLN A 107 -21.89 6.80 1.12
C GLN A 107 -21.24 5.91 2.19
N ARG A 108 -20.11 5.26 1.88
CA ARG A 108 -19.39 4.42 2.87
C ARG A 108 -18.66 5.24 3.93
N ARG A 109 -18.18 6.44 3.60
CA ARG A 109 -17.45 7.33 4.52
C ARG A 109 -18.34 8.09 5.48
N GLN A 110 -19.57 8.39 5.07
CA GLN A 110 -20.51 9.21 5.82
C GLN A 110 -20.85 8.63 7.22
N PRO A 111 -21.15 7.33 7.40
CA PRO A 111 -21.40 6.75 8.73
C PRO A 111 -20.22 6.88 9.70
N LEU A 112 -18.98 6.89 9.19
CA LEU A 112 -17.77 7.00 10.00
C LEU A 112 -17.54 8.42 10.54
N ASN A 113 -18.22 9.45 10.03
CA ASN A 113 -18.00 10.83 10.45
C ASN A 113 -18.27 11.05 11.95
N ALA A 114 -19.27 10.36 12.51
CA ALA A 114 -19.60 10.47 13.93
C ALA A 114 -18.45 9.97 14.83
N TYR A 115 -17.81 8.87 14.42
CA TYR A 115 -16.65 8.30 15.11
C TYR A 115 -15.49 9.29 15.16
N PHE A 116 -15.21 10.00 14.07
CA PHE A 116 -14.12 10.97 13.98
C PHE A 116 -14.53 12.42 14.30
N SER A 117 -15.66 12.62 14.99
CA SER A 117 -16.07 13.95 15.44
C SER A 117 -15.13 14.48 16.54
N LYS A 118 -14.98 15.81 16.65
CA LYS A 118 -14.13 16.43 17.69
C LYS A 118 -14.47 15.92 19.09
N THR A 119 -15.75 15.79 19.41
CA THR A 119 -16.24 15.28 20.69
C THR A 119 -15.89 13.81 20.91
N ALA A 120 -16.06 12.95 19.89
CA ALA A 120 -15.72 11.53 19.99
C ALA A 120 -14.21 11.31 20.15
N VAL A 121 -13.38 12.09 19.44
CA VAL A 121 -11.93 12.08 19.59
C VAL A 121 -11.52 12.56 20.99
N ALA A 122 -12.07 13.69 21.46
CA ALA A 122 -11.77 14.24 22.79
C ALA A 122 -12.12 13.25 23.92
N ARG A 123 -13.25 12.52 23.80
CA ARG A 123 -13.63 11.48 24.77
C ARG A 123 -12.60 10.36 24.89
N ARG A 124 -11.79 10.13 23.86
CA ARG A 124 -10.73 9.11 23.83
C ARG A 124 -9.34 9.67 24.15
N GLN A 125 -9.22 10.91 24.59
CA GLN A 125 -7.93 11.52 24.94
C GLN A 125 -7.18 10.71 25.99
N GLY A 126 -7.88 10.21 27.03
CA GLY A 126 -7.27 9.38 28.08
C GLY A 126 -6.55 8.14 27.52
N LEU A 127 -7.14 7.47 26.53
CA LEU A 127 -6.51 6.33 25.85
C LEU A 127 -5.18 6.73 25.21
N VAL A 128 -5.12 7.90 24.57
CA VAL A 128 -3.87 8.37 23.94
C VAL A 128 -2.82 8.67 25.01
N CYS A 129 -3.20 9.36 26.09
CA CYS A 129 -2.32 9.62 27.23
C CYS A 129 -1.77 8.33 27.83
N ASP A 130 -2.61 7.32 28.08
CA ASP A 130 -2.19 6.03 28.64
C ASP A 130 -1.14 5.33 27.78
N LYS A 131 -1.26 5.39 26.44
CA LYS A 131 -0.28 4.78 25.53
C LYS A 131 1.02 5.59 25.46
N VAL A 132 0.93 6.92 25.52
CA VAL A 132 2.09 7.81 25.58
C VAL A 132 2.86 7.59 26.87
N ASP A 133 2.17 7.52 28.01
CA ASP A 133 2.79 7.25 29.31
C ASP A 133 3.52 5.91 29.33
N LYS A 134 2.91 4.85 28.75
CA LYS A 134 3.57 3.55 28.57
C LYS A 134 4.85 3.65 27.74
N LEU A 135 4.83 4.40 26.63
CA LEU A 135 6.02 4.61 25.82
C LEU A 135 7.10 5.35 26.63
N CYS A 136 6.74 6.44 27.32
CA CYS A 136 7.66 7.20 28.15
C CYS A 136 8.30 6.34 29.25
N GLN A 137 7.50 5.50 29.94
CA GLN A 137 8.01 4.55 30.94
C GLN A 137 9.02 3.58 30.34
N ARG A 138 8.75 3.05 29.14
CA ARG A 138 9.69 2.14 28.45
C ARG A 138 10.98 2.82 28.05
N LEU A 139 10.90 4.04 27.53
CA LEU A 139 12.09 4.82 27.19
C LEU A 139 12.91 5.14 28.43
N ALA A 140 12.28 5.58 29.52
CA ALA A 140 12.95 5.86 30.78
C ALA A 140 13.66 4.61 31.36
N ALA A 141 12.99 3.45 31.35
CA ALA A 141 13.57 2.19 31.83
C ALA A 141 14.80 1.76 31.01
N ALA A 142 14.77 1.94 29.70
CA ALA A 142 15.90 1.61 28.84
C ALA A 142 17.11 2.53 29.09
N VAL A 143 16.86 3.83 29.29
CA VAL A 143 17.90 4.82 29.63
C VAL A 143 18.49 4.55 31.01
N ALA A 144 17.67 4.17 31.99
CA ALA A 144 18.11 4.03 33.39
C ALA A 144 18.94 2.76 33.68
N GLY A 145 18.76 1.67 32.90
CA GLY A 145 19.25 0.36 33.35
C GLY A 145 20.13 -0.44 32.40
N THR A 146 20.19 -0.14 31.10
CA THR A 146 20.67 -1.16 30.14
C THR A 146 21.56 -0.72 29.00
N GLY A 147 21.77 0.59 28.76
CA GLY A 147 22.53 1.05 27.58
C GLY A 147 21.95 0.52 26.25
N ARG A 148 20.68 0.10 26.27
CA ARG A 148 20.02 -0.61 25.17
C ARG A 148 19.66 0.41 24.09
N VAL A 149 20.11 0.14 22.86
CA VAL A 149 19.71 0.92 21.69
C VAL A 149 18.22 0.67 21.42
N ILE A 150 17.44 1.74 21.33
CA ILE A 150 16.02 1.69 20.99
C ILE A 150 15.83 2.26 19.59
N ASP A 151 15.09 1.52 18.76
CA ASP A 151 14.57 2.05 17.50
C ASP A 151 13.33 2.92 17.79
N ILE A 152 13.53 4.24 17.71
CA ILE A 152 12.45 5.23 17.89
C ILE A 152 11.40 5.14 16.78
N GLY A 153 11.79 4.78 15.56
CA GLY A 153 10.85 4.61 14.44
C GLY A 153 9.89 3.45 14.68
N ALA A 154 10.42 2.32 15.18
CA ALA A 154 9.60 1.20 15.61
C ALA A 154 8.70 1.56 16.80
N ALA A 155 9.23 2.29 17.79
CA ALA A 155 8.46 2.70 18.97
C ALA A 155 7.29 3.65 18.65
N LEU A 156 7.50 4.62 17.76
CA LEU A 156 6.44 5.52 17.29
C LEU A 156 5.39 4.80 16.43
N SER A 157 5.83 3.82 15.63
CA SER A 157 4.93 2.98 14.85
C SER A 157 4.07 2.09 15.74
N ALA A 158 4.66 1.54 16.80
CA ALA A 158 3.94 0.79 17.84
C ALA A 158 2.89 1.65 18.55
N LEU A 159 3.27 2.86 18.98
CA LEU A 159 2.34 3.81 19.59
C LEU A 159 1.16 4.10 18.65
N SER A 160 1.45 4.42 17.40
CA SER A 160 0.42 4.74 16.39
C SER A 160 -0.50 3.57 16.11
N SER A 161 0.06 2.36 16.02
CA SER A 161 -0.67 1.10 15.81
C SER A 161 -1.59 0.79 16.99
N ASP A 162 -1.07 0.89 18.22
CA ASP A 162 -1.83 0.60 19.44
C ASP A 162 -2.95 1.63 19.66
N VAL A 163 -2.68 2.92 19.44
CA VAL A 163 -3.71 3.97 19.49
C VAL A 163 -4.78 3.72 18.42
N SER A 164 -4.38 3.44 17.18
CA SER A 164 -5.33 3.26 16.07
C SER A 164 -6.21 2.03 16.24
N THR A 165 -5.63 0.91 16.67
CA THR A 165 -6.36 -0.35 16.88
C THR A 165 -7.29 -0.26 18.07
N ASP A 166 -6.85 0.35 19.18
CA ASP A 166 -7.69 0.56 20.36
C ASP A 166 -8.83 1.55 20.05
N TYR A 167 -8.54 2.64 19.34
CA TYR A 167 -9.56 3.60 18.93
C TYR A 167 -10.59 3.01 17.96
N ALA A 168 -10.15 2.28 16.94
CA ALA A 168 -11.02 1.78 15.87
C ALA A 168 -11.74 0.46 16.23
N LEU A 169 -11.07 -0.43 16.96
CA LEU A 169 -11.56 -1.79 17.25
C LEU A 169 -11.90 -2.01 18.73
N GLY A 170 -11.56 -1.07 19.62
CA GLY A 170 -11.65 -1.25 21.07
C GLY A 170 -10.66 -2.29 21.60
N LYS A 171 -9.63 -2.65 20.82
CA LYS A 171 -8.63 -3.65 21.15
C LYS A 171 -7.25 -3.15 20.76
N SER A 172 -6.36 -3.07 21.74
CA SER A 172 -4.95 -2.75 21.55
C SER A 172 -4.23 -3.91 20.87
N ALA A 173 -3.35 -3.60 19.91
CA ALA A 173 -2.42 -4.57 19.35
C ALA A 173 -1.23 -4.88 20.27
N ASP A 174 -1.07 -4.09 21.35
CA ASP A 174 -0.07 -4.24 22.40
C ASP A 174 1.37 -4.31 21.89
N ASN A 175 1.67 -3.61 20.79
CA ASN A 175 3.01 -3.53 20.23
C ASN A 175 3.97 -2.83 21.19
N LEU A 176 3.49 -1.86 21.99
CA LEU A 176 4.30 -1.19 23.01
C LEU A 176 4.84 -2.13 24.09
N LEU A 177 4.17 -3.26 24.33
CA LEU A 177 4.59 -4.25 25.32
C LEU A 177 5.67 -5.20 24.78
N ARG A 178 5.86 -5.27 23.46
CA ARG A 178 6.83 -6.17 22.83
C ARG A 178 8.23 -5.59 22.93
N ASP A 179 9.23 -6.43 23.21
CA ASP A 179 10.62 -5.98 23.38
C ASP A 179 11.16 -5.19 22.17
N ASP A 180 10.75 -5.57 20.96
CA ASP A 180 11.14 -4.99 19.68
C ASP A 180 10.15 -3.97 19.13
N PHE A 181 9.16 -3.55 19.93
CA PHE A 181 8.04 -2.70 19.51
C PHE A 181 7.25 -3.25 18.31
N GLY A 182 7.34 -4.54 18.01
CA GLY A 182 6.75 -5.09 16.79
C GLY A 182 7.38 -4.53 15.50
N SER A 183 8.68 -4.22 15.50
CA SER A 183 9.40 -3.71 14.32
C SER A 183 9.13 -4.53 13.05
N GLY A 184 8.98 -5.85 13.16
CA GLY A 184 8.63 -6.73 12.05
C GLY A 184 7.31 -6.37 11.34
N ILE A 185 6.24 -6.04 12.08
CA ILE A 185 4.96 -5.63 11.46
C ILE A 185 5.07 -4.24 10.86
N THR A 186 5.85 -3.36 11.48
CA THR A 186 6.13 -2.01 10.98
C THR A 186 6.83 -2.06 9.62
N HIS A 187 7.91 -2.83 9.50
CA HIS A 187 8.62 -3.02 8.24
C HIS A 187 7.74 -3.63 7.15
N PHE A 188 6.90 -4.61 7.51
CA PHE A 188 5.94 -5.18 6.58
C PHE A 188 4.96 -4.14 6.04
N MET A 189 4.40 -3.30 6.92
CA MET A 189 3.46 -2.24 6.54
C MET A 189 4.14 -1.17 5.67
N GLN A 190 5.38 -0.80 5.96
CA GLN A 190 6.14 0.16 5.15
C GLN A 190 6.45 -0.40 3.74
N GLY A 191 6.71 -1.70 3.62
CA GLY A 191 6.94 -2.37 2.34
C GLY A 191 5.70 -2.45 1.43
N ASN A 192 4.50 -2.19 1.96
CA ASN A 192 3.25 -2.27 1.17
C ASN A 192 3.26 -1.30 -0.02
N GLY A 193 3.89 -0.14 0.12
CA GLY A 193 4.01 0.83 -0.98
C GLY A 193 4.74 0.25 -2.20
N GLU A 194 5.76 -0.59 -2.00
CA GLU A 194 6.48 -1.27 -3.10
C GLU A 194 5.58 -2.26 -3.83
N VAL A 195 4.83 -3.07 -3.06
CA VAL A 195 3.88 -4.03 -3.61
C VAL A 195 2.83 -3.32 -4.45
N TRP A 196 2.29 -2.20 -3.97
CA TRP A 196 1.32 -1.39 -4.71
C TRP A 196 1.87 -0.87 -6.05
N ARG A 197 3.12 -0.36 -6.06
CA ARG A 197 3.76 0.16 -7.27
C ARG A 197 3.97 -0.91 -8.35
N LEU A 198 4.16 -2.16 -7.94
CA LEU A 198 4.29 -3.29 -8.86
C LEU A 198 2.94 -3.80 -9.36
N THR A 199 2.04 -4.12 -8.43
CA THR A 199 0.72 -4.73 -8.70
C THR A 199 -0.20 -3.84 -9.52
N LYS A 200 -0.09 -2.51 -9.42
CA LYS A 200 -0.90 -1.58 -10.23
C LYS A 200 -0.58 -1.62 -11.73
N HIS A 201 0.63 -2.09 -12.09
CA HIS A 201 1.08 -2.22 -13.48
C HIS A 201 1.10 -3.69 -13.93
N ILE A 202 1.34 -4.63 -13.01
CA ILE A 202 1.37 -6.08 -13.27
C ILE A 202 0.16 -6.75 -12.58
N ARG A 203 -0.99 -6.75 -13.26
CA ARG A 203 -2.27 -7.14 -12.65
C ARG A 203 -2.33 -8.59 -12.19
N TRP A 204 -1.68 -9.52 -12.89
CA TRP A 204 -1.71 -10.95 -12.52
C TRP A 204 -0.91 -11.25 -11.25
N TYR A 205 0.02 -10.36 -10.86
CA TYR A 205 0.92 -10.60 -9.74
C TYR A 205 0.19 -10.61 -8.39
N GLY A 206 -0.75 -9.70 -8.16
CA GLY A 206 -1.55 -9.64 -6.93
C GLY A 206 -2.35 -10.93 -6.67
N PRO A 207 -3.20 -11.37 -7.62
CA PRO A 207 -3.91 -12.65 -7.53
C PRO A 207 -2.97 -13.86 -7.38
N ALA A 208 -1.84 -13.87 -8.10
CA ALA A 208 -0.84 -14.91 -7.95
C ALA A 208 -0.25 -14.97 -6.52
N MET A 209 0.06 -13.82 -5.92
CA MET A 209 0.52 -13.76 -4.52
C MET A 209 -0.52 -14.32 -3.54
N LEU A 210 -1.80 -14.03 -3.75
CA LEU A 210 -2.88 -14.51 -2.89
C LEU A 210 -3.20 -16.00 -3.09
N SER A 211 -2.82 -16.57 -4.23
CA SER A 211 -2.96 -17.99 -4.52
C SER A 211 -1.92 -18.88 -3.82
N ILE A 212 -0.89 -18.28 -3.21
CA ILE A 212 0.15 -19.03 -2.50
C ILE A 212 -0.46 -19.70 -1.25
N PRO A 213 -0.28 -21.02 -1.06
CA PRO A 213 -0.79 -21.71 0.11
C PRO A 213 -0.25 -21.11 1.41
N LYS A 214 -1.14 -20.87 2.39
CA LYS A 214 -0.76 -20.28 3.69
C LYS A 214 0.27 -21.12 4.43
N ASP A 215 0.15 -22.45 4.36
CA ASP A 215 1.09 -23.38 5.01
C ASP A 215 2.51 -23.25 4.47
N PHE A 216 2.64 -23.01 3.16
CA PHE A 216 3.93 -22.74 2.53
C PHE A 216 4.57 -21.45 3.07
N LEU A 217 3.79 -20.38 3.19
CA LEU A 217 4.26 -19.10 3.73
C LEU A 217 4.69 -19.22 5.20
N ILE A 218 3.90 -19.91 6.02
CA ILE A 218 4.18 -20.12 7.46
C ILE A 218 5.42 -21.00 7.66
N ASN A 219 5.55 -22.08 6.89
CA ASN A 219 6.72 -22.97 7.01
C ASN A 219 8.00 -22.27 6.56
N ASN A 220 7.94 -21.49 5.49
CA ASN A 220 9.10 -20.73 5.01
C ASN A 220 9.50 -19.60 5.97
N SER A 221 8.53 -18.92 6.60
CA SER A 221 8.82 -17.89 7.60
C SER A 221 9.46 -18.47 8.86
N ARG A 222 8.97 -19.61 9.35
CA ARG A 222 9.57 -20.36 10.47
C ARG A 222 10.98 -20.84 10.16
N HIS A 223 11.22 -21.35 8.95
CA HIS A 223 12.56 -21.74 8.51
C HIS A 223 13.54 -20.56 8.46
N ARG A 224 13.11 -19.40 7.96
CA ARG A 224 13.94 -18.19 7.96
C ARG A 224 14.21 -17.66 9.37
N HIS A 225 13.22 -17.71 10.25
CA HIS A 225 13.37 -17.30 11.66
C HIS A 225 14.41 -18.20 12.37
N ARG A 226 14.27 -19.53 12.25
CA ARG A 226 15.22 -20.50 12.82
C ARG A 226 16.64 -20.38 12.27
N ARG A 227 16.79 -20.03 10.98
CA ARG A 227 18.10 -19.74 10.39
C ARG A 227 18.73 -18.47 10.99
N ARG A 228 17.98 -17.37 11.09
CA ARG A 228 18.45 -16.13 11.73
C ARG A 228 18.85 -16.35 13.19
N LEU A 229 18.04 -17.07 13.95
CA LEU A 229 18.35 -17.43 15.33
C LEU A 229 19.65 -18.24 15.43
N ARG A 230 19.87 -19.22 14.53
CA ARG A 230 21.14 -19.97 14.44
C ARG A 230 22.34 -19.09 14.11
N ASP A 231 22.18 -18.15 13.18
CA ASP A 231 23.28 -17.28 12.73
C ASP A 231 23.65 -16.21 13.79
N HIS A 232 22.69 -15.80 14.63
CA HIS A 232 22.90 -14.84 15.72
C HIS A 232 23.12 -15.48 17.10
N GLY A 233 23.14 -16.81 17.20
CA GLY A 233 23.38 -17.52 18.46
C GLY A 233 22.22 -17.40 19.48
N GLU A 234 21.04 -16.96 19.05
CA GLU A 234 19.86 -16.84 19.90
C GLU A 234 19.05 -18.14 19.89
N ARG A 235 18.61 -18.61 21.07
CA ARG A 235 17.73 -19.78 21.20
C ARG A 235 16.28 -19.37 20.91
N ASP A 236 15.55 -20.21 20.19
CA ASP A 236 14.15 -19.97 19.83
C ASP A 236 13.30 -19.91 21.11
N ALA A 237 12.63 -18.78 21.36
CA ALA A 237 11.83 -18.60 22.58
C ALA A 237 10.69 -19.64 22.69
N SER A 238 10.27 -20.25 21.57
CA SER A 238 9.31 -21.35 21.56
C SER A 238 9.85 -22.66 22.14
N ASP A 239 11.17 -22.83 22.25
CA ASP A 239 11.78 -23.98 22.94
C ASP A 239 11.77 -23.81 24.47
N CYS A 240 11.51 -22.59 24.97
CA CYS A 240 11.44 -22.26 26.39
C CYS A 240 10.01 -22.27 26.96
N ILE A 241 8.99 -22.51 26.14
CA ILE A 241 7.60 -22.65 26.60
C ILE A 241 7.34 -24.15 26.80
N PRO A 242 7.17 -24.65 28.04
CA PRO A 242 6.69 -26.01 28.25
C PRO A 242 5.36 -26.14 27.52
N ARG A 243 5.19 -27.20 26.74
CA ARG A 243 3.89 -27.56 26.14
C ARG A 243 2.86 -27.67 27.27
N LEU A 244 2.10 -26.61 27.48
CA LEU A 244 0.86 -26.64 28.23
C LEU A 244 -0.24 -26.87 27.19
N LEU A 245 -0.68 -28.13 27.18
CA LEU A 245 -1.70 -28.79 26.33
C LEU A 245 -1.24 -29.19 24.92
#